data_AF-A0A4P9URB3-F1
#
_entry.id   AF-A0A4P9URB3-F1
#
_cell.length_a   1.000
_cell.length_b   1.000
_cell.length_c   1.000
_cell.angle_alpha   90.00
_cell.angle_beta   90.00
_cell.angle_gamma   90.00
#
_symmetry.space_group_name_H-M   'P 1'
#
loop_
_entity.id
_entity.type
_entity.pdbx_description
1 polymer ?
#
loop_
_entity_poly.entity_id
_entity_poly.type
_entity_poly.pdbx_seq_one_letter_code
_entity_poly.pdbx_strand_id
1 'polypeptide(L)'
;MFGLDKQINNDSLNFIVIDGSTVQEPGAKETTYRLHVAIDLMSLALREVNVTTDKVGESLDHYQLTAGDVALVDRGYNQPKSLVPLIDRGGHVVLRYNPHSMTLYERCNEPKGVKIDWEQRIRDLNGQPGAIPVYLCHQDKRIDGVVHAMPLPPEQAAQARRKAKQRARDKGRTASQKTLMLSGWVLIFTSLPEALLDTKSIAELYRVRWQVELVIKRLKSLLDIDRLRARKDSKLADLYLHGKLLFAAVTQKIAQRRFGRAATTMDGDRSITHWRLWRTIANEIKAGLTACFPKNKRFIDDHVKSLCERPRKRKLQGLPDRVLELIIEGQGGGVSLA
;
A
#
# COMPACT_ATOMS: atom_id res chain seq x y z
N MET A 1 12.85 3.14 10.43
CA MET A 1 12.80 1.78 9.85
C MET A 1 12.62 0.77 10.98
N PHE A 2 11.50 0.05 11.01
CA PHE A 2 11.31 -1.08 11.93
C PHE A 2 11.46 -2.37 11.13
N GLY A 3 12.62 -3.03 11.21
CA GLY A 3 12.80 -4.38 10.66
C GLY A 3 12.18 -5.39 11.61
N LEU A 4 11.10 -6.05 11.19
CA LEU A 4 10.28 -6.87 12.08
C LEU A 4 10.60 -8.36 12.02
N ASP A 5 11.27 -8.82 10.97
CA ASP A 5 11.68 -10.22 10.80
C ASP A 5 13.11 -10.30 10.23
N LYS A 6 13.95 -11.18 10.80
CA LYS A 6 15.23 -11.64 10.21
C LYS A 6 14.97 -13.05 9.66
N GLN A 7 15.27 -13.30 8.39
CA GLN A 7 15.12 -14.63 7.81
C GLN A 7 16.47 -15.36 7.67
N ILE A 8 16.40 -16.68 7.88
CA ILE A 8 17.46 -17.68 7.76
C ILE A 8 17.09 -18.60 6.59
N ASN A 9 17.94 -18.64 5.55
CA ASN A 9 18.23 -19.70 4.56
C ASN A 9 18.48 -19.12 3.15
N ASN A 10 19.60 -19.54 2.55
CA ASN A 10 20.15 -18.97 1.30
C ASN A 10 19.59 -19.58 -0.01
N ASP A 11 18.75 -20.63 0.05
CA ASP A 11 18.29 -21.35 -1.16
C ASP A 11 16.77 -21.28 -1.43
N SER A 12 16.00 -20.55 -0.61
CA SER A 12 14.54 -20.44 -0.76
C SER A 12 14.11 -19.03 -1.18
N LEU A 13 13.23 -18.94 -2.18
CA LEU A 13 12.64 -17.67 -2.60
C LEU A 13 11.65 -17.14 -1.55
N ASN A 14 11.77 -15.86 -1.21
CA ASN A 14 10.87 -15.16 -0.28
C ASN A 14 10.02 -14.13 -1.04
N PHE A 15 8.72 -14.34 -1.10
CA PHE A 15 7.83 -13.44 -1.85
C PHE A 15 7.40 -12.25 -0.97
N ILE A 16 7.81 -11.05 -1.37
CA ILE A 16 7.56 -9.81 -0.62
C ILE A 16 6.63 -8.92 -1.41
N VAL A 17 5.49 -8.57 -0.81
CA VAL A 17 4.50 -7.72 -1.45
C VAL A 17 4.63 -6.30 -0.95
N ILE A 18 4.74 -5.35 -1.88
CA ILE A 18 5.03 -3.96 -1.57
C ILE A 18 3.96 -3.03 -2.14
N ASP A 19 3.54 -2.05 -1.34
CA ASP A 19 2.64 -0.98 -1.77
C ASP A 19 2.75 0.26 -0.88
N GLY A 20 2.31 1.38 -1.42
CA GLY A 20 2.28 2.69 -0.78
C GLY A 20 0.87 3.11 -0.36
N SER A 21 0.79 4.00 0.62
CA SER A 21 -0.43 4.72 0.91
C SER A 21 -0.17 6.15 1.34
N THR A 22 -1.08 7.06 1.01
CA THR A 22 -0.97 8.46 1.41
C THR A 22 -1.52 8.68 2.82
N VAL A 23 -0.92 9.64 3.51
CA VAL A 23 -1.33 10.15 4.81
C VAL A 23 -1.48 11.66 4.71
N GLN A 24 -2.56 12.19 5.27
CA GLN A 24 -2.94 13.59 5.14
C GLN A 24 -3.01 14.25 6.53
N GLU A 25 -2.51 15.47 6.62
CA GLU A 25 -2.74 16.32 7.80
C GLU A 25 -4.17 16.90 7.83
N PRO A 26 -4.62 17.46 8.97
CA PRO A 26 -5.96 18.02 9.08
C PRO A 26 -6.22 19.14 8.07
N GLY A 27 -7.20 18.91 7.19
CA GLY A 27 -7.62 19.90 6.18
C GLY A 27 -6.74 19.94 4.93
N ALA A 28 -5.76 19.05 4.79
CA ALA A 28 -4.96 18.96 3.57
C ALA A 28 -5.81 18.47 2.39
N LYS A 29 -5.61 19.13 1.23
CA LYS A 29 -6.13 18.67 -0.06
C LYS A 29 -5.16 17.73 -0.77
N GLU A 30 -3.89 17.78 -0.40
CA GLU A 30 -2.80 17.03 -1.02
C GLU A 30 -2.13 16.05 -0.04
N THR A 31 -1.23 15.22 -0.56
CA THR A 31 -0.50 14.24 0.24
C THR A 31 0.49 14.95 1.16
N THR A 32 0.53 14.56 2.44
CA THR A 32 1.46 15.13 3.43
C THR A 32 2.64 14.19 3.66
N TYR A 33 2.32 12.92 3.90
CA TYR A 33 3.28 11.84 4.09
C TYR A 33 2.87 10.63 3.25
N ARG A 34 3.82 9.73 3.02
CA ARG A 34 3.60 8.43 2.39
C ARG A 34 4.02 7.33 3.34
N LEU A 35 3.14 6.35 3.48
CA LEU A 35 3.38 5.09 4.15
C LEU A 35 3.84 4.07 3.10
N HIS A 36 5.03 3.51 3.27
CA HIS A 36 5.62 2.49 2.42
C HIS A 36 5.58 1.17 3.18
N VAL A 37 4.86 0.18 2.66
CA VAL A 37 4.60 -1.09 3.36
C VAL A 37 5.16 -2.25 2.56
N ALA A 38 5.95 -3.09 3.21
CA ALA A 38 6.36 -4.40 2.71
C ALA A 38 5.85 -5.50 3.64
N ILE A 39 5.21 -6.52 3.07
CA ILE A 39 4.76 -7.69 3.80
C ILE A 39 5.38 -8.96 3.23
N ASP A 40 5.67 -9.93 4.09
CA ASP A 40 5.93 -11.29 3.66
C ASP A 40 4.62 -11.91 3.15
N LEU A 41 4.60 -12.40 1.90
CA LEU A 41 3.38 -12.92 1.30
C LEU A 41 2.91 -14.17 2.04
N MET A 42 3.81 -15.04 2.47
CA MET A 42 3.45 -16.33 3.06
C MET A 42 2.78 -16.16 4.42
N SER A 43 3.35 -15.35 5.31
CA SER A 43 2.86 -15.11 6.66
C SER A 43 1.92 -13.91 6.79
N LEU A 44 1.85 -13.06 5.77
CA LEU A 44 1.12 -11.78 5.77
C LEU A 44 1.54 -10.84 6.91
N ALA A 45 2.75 -11.05 7.42
CA ALA A 45 3.39 -10.23 8.43
C ALA A 45 3.99 -8.98 7.78
N LEU A 46 3.90 -7.85 8.49
CA LEU A 46 4.66 -6.64 8.16
C LEU A 46 6.13 -6.95 8.34
N ARG A 47 6.88 -6.90 7.24
CA ARG A 47 8.33 -7.05 7.25
C ARG A 47 8.98 -5.70 7.52
N GLU A 48 8.50 -4.67 6.82
CA GLU A 48 9.03 -3.32 6.91
C GLU A 48 7.93 -2.29 6.66
N VAL A 49 7.96 -1.21 7.45
CA VAL A 49 7.08 -0.06 7.26
C VAL A 49 7.88 1.21 7.45
N ASN A 50 7.86 2.06 6.44
CA ASN A 50 8.55 3.34 6.44
C ASN A 50 7.57 4.47 6.17
N VAL A 51 7.82 5.64 6.77
CA VAL A 51 7.05 6.85 6.51
C VAL A 51 7.99 7.91 5.98
N THR A 52 7.64 8.49 4.84
CA THR A 52 8.39 9.58 4.21
C THR A 52 7.48 10.77 3.96
N THR A 53 8.06 11.90 3.61
CA THR A 53 7.30 13.06 3.16
C THR A 53 6.76 12.84 1.73
N ASP A 54 5.86 13.73 1.31
CA ASP A 54 5.35 13.88 -0.07
C ASP A 54 6.42 14.01 -1.15
N LYS A 55 7.62 14.50 -0.81
CA LYS A 55 8.76 14.69 -1.73
C LYS A 55 9.43 13.37 -2.15
N VAL A 56 9.24 12.31 -1.37
CA VAL A 56 9.85 11.01 -1.63
C VAL A 56 8.85 10.12 -2.34
N GLY A 57 9.15 9.74 -3.58
CA GLY A 57 8.32 8.82 -4.36
C GLY A 57 8.43 7.37 -3.86
N GLU A 58 7.64 6.48 -4.46
CA GLU A 58 7.77 5.03 -4.25
C GLU A 58 9.05 4.52 -4.93
N SER A 59 9.87 3.75 -4.21
CA SER A 59 11.07 3.09 -4.72
C SER A 59 11.32 1.81 -3.94
N LEU A 60 11.95 0.82 -4.57
CA LEU A 60 12.44 -0.38 -3.88
C LEU A 60 13.60 -0.07 -2.93
N ASP A 61 14.26 1.08 -3.09
CA ASP A 61 15.37 1.52 -2.22
C ASP A 61 14.92 1.80 -0.78
N HIS A 62 13.60 1.95 -0.57
CA HIS A 62 13.03 2.13 0.77
C HIS A 62 13.00 0.84 1.58
N TYR A 63 13.39 -0.30 1.00
CA TYR A 63 13.23 -1.61 1.62
C TYR A 63 14.54 -2.39 1.67
N GLN A 64 14.74 -3.10 2.78
CA GLN A 64 15.87 -4.03 2.95
C GLN A 64 15.57 -5.36 2.29
N LEU A 65 15.66 -5.38 0.96
CA LEU A 65 15.54 -6.58 0.13
C LEU A 65 16.92 -7.21 -0.10
N THR A 66 17.01 -8.53 0.05
CA THR A 66 18.24 -9.33 -0.07
C THR A 66 18.16 -10.29 -1.25
N ALA A 67 19.26 -11.01 -1.51
CA ALA A 67 19.24 -12.14 -2.42
C ALA A 67 18.14 -13.13 -2.02
N GLY A 68 17.47 -13.74 -3.01
CA GLY A 68 16.34 -14.64 -2.80
C GLY A 68 14.98 -13.96 -2.58
N ASP A 69 14.93 -12.65 -2.30
CA ASP A 69 13.65 -11.93 -2.21
C ASP A 69 13.04 -11.72 -3.61
N VAL A 70 11.75 -12.00 -3.75
CA VAL A 70 10.95 -11.71 -4.94
C VAL A 70 9.96 -10.59 -4.62
N ALA A 71 10.22 -9.39 -5.11
CA ALA A 71 9.38 -8.22 -4.86
C ALA A 71 8.18 -8.16 -5.83
N LEU A 72 6.96 -8.31 -5.30
CA LEU A 72 5.70 -8.14 -6.02
C LEU A 72 5.23 -6.69 -5.91
N VAL A 73 5.30 -5.95 -7.02
CA VAL A 73 5.12 -4.49 -7.03
C VAL A 73 4.18 -4.01 -8.13
N ASP A 74 3.53 -2.87 -7.86
CA ASP A 74 2.62 -2.23 -8.79
C ASP A 74 3.39 -1.42 -9.87
N ARG A 75 2.65 -0.80 -10.80
CA ARG A 75 3.23 -0.05 -11.92
C ARG A 75 3.91 1.26 -11.53
N GLY A 76 3.75 1.72 -10.28
CA GLY A 76 4.48 2.88 -9.73
C GLY A 76 5.99 2.61 -9.63
N TYR A 77 6.38 1.36 -9.44
CA TYR A 77 7.76 0.90 -9.32
C TYR A 77 8.44 0.59 -10.67
N ASN A 78 7.84 1.00 -11.78
CA ASN A 78 8.29 0.71 -13.14
C ASN A 78 9.49 1.59 -13.55
N GLN A 79 10.58 1.53 -12.78
CA GLN A 79 11.78 2.34 -12.93
C GLN A 79 13.03 1.46 -12.91
N PRO A 80 13.78 1.34 -14.03
CA PRO A 80 14.97 0.49 -14.09
C PRO A 80 16.01 0.78 -13.00
N LYS A 81 16.15 2.05 -12.58
CA LYS A 81 17.10 2.48 -11.54
C LYS A 81 16.91 1.80 -10.18
N SER A 82 15.69 1.36 -9.84
CA SER A 82 15.42 0.66 -8.58
C SER A 82 15.33 -0.86 -8.78
N LEU A 83 14.96 -1.32 -9.98
CA LEU A 83 14.82 -2.75 -10.28
C LEU A 83 16.19 -3.41 -10.51
N VAL A 84 17.03 -2.81 -11.36
CA VAL A 84 18.30 -3.43 -11.78
C VAL A 84 19.25 -3.68 -10.61
N PRO A 85 19.47 -2.75 -9.66
CA PRO A 85 20.32 -3.03 -8.50
C PRO A 85 19.81 -4.18 -7.61
N LEU A 86 18.50 -4.35 -7.47
CA LEU A 86 17.92 -5.47 -6.73
C LEU A 86 18.17 -6.80 -7.46
N ILE A 87 17.99 -6.83 -8.78
CA ILE A 87 18.17 -8.07 -9.55
C ILE A 87 19.64 -8.48 -9.57
N ASP A 88 20.53 -7.51 -9.73
CA ASP A 88 21.97 -7.72 -9.78
C ASP A 88 22.55 -8.29 -8.47
N ARG A 89 21.98 -7.93 -7.32
CA ARG A 89 22.35 -8.53 -6.02
C ARG A 89 21.67 -9.88 -5.72
N GLY A 90 21.03 -10.50 -6.71
CA GLY A 90 20.39 -11.81 -6.57
C GLY A 90 18.93 -11.79 -6.08
N GLY A 91 18.28 -10.63 -6.07
CA GLY A 91 16.83 -10.53 -5.86
C GLY A 91 16.05 -10.71 -7.16
N HIS A 92 14.74 -10.79 -7.07
CA HIS A 92 13.85 -10.84 -8.23
C HIS A 92 12.66 -9.90 -8.09
N VAL A 93 11.99 -9.62 -9.20
CA VAL A 93 10.81 -8.75 -9.23
C VAL A 93 9.69 -9.40 -10.01
N VAL A 94 8.44 -9.17 -9.58
CA VAL A 94 7.21 -9.43 -10.33
C VAL A 94 6.44 -8.11 -10.34
N LEU A 95 6.50 -7.41 -11.45
CA LEU A 95 6.10 -6.01 -11.59
C LEU A 95 4.95 -5.88 -12.58
N ARG A 96 3.95 -5.08 -12.23
CA ARG A 96 2.97 -4.61 -13.21
C ARG A 96 3.61 -3.70 -14.24
N TYR A 97 3.89 -4.28 -15.40
CA TYR A 97 4.63 -3.57 -16.43
C TYR A 97 3.78 -2.51 -17.14
N ASN A 98 4.38 -1.35 -17.37
CA ASN A 98 3.82 -0.28 -18.17
C ASN A 98 4.78 0.14 -19.29
N PRO A 99 4.49 -0.20 -20.56
CA PRO A 99 5.32 0.16 -21.71
C PRO A 99 5.61 1.65 -21.90
N HIS A 100 4.81 2.53 -21.28
CA HIS A 100 5.00 3.97 -21.41
C HIS A 100 6.12 4.53 -20.52
N SER A 101 6.37 3.92 -19.35
CA SER A 101 7.34 4.46 -18.38
C SER A 101 8.62 3.65 -18.25
N MET A 102 8.65 2.40 -18.75
CA MET A 102 9.85 1.57 -18.77
C MET A 102 10.01 0.97 -20.17
N THR A 103 11.18 1.17 -20.77
CA THR A 103 11.52 0.60 -22.08
C THR A 103 12.20 -0.76 -21.87
N LEU A 104 11.76 -1.75 -22.64
CA LEU A 104 12.37 -3.08 -22.71
C LEU A 104 12.90 -3.32 -24.13
N TYR A 105 13.81 -4.26 -24.25
CA TYR A 105 14.50 -4.58 -25.49
C TYR A 105 14.27 -6.04 -25.87
N GLU A 106 14.31 -6.33 -27.16
CA GLU A 106 14.27 -7.68 -27.71
C GLU A 106 15.47 -8.48 -27.23
N ARG A 107 15.26 -9.79 -26.99
CA ARG A 107 16.34 -10.71 -26.61
C ARG A 107 17.18 -11.10 -27.83
N CYS A 108 17.97 -10.17 -28.33
CA CYS A 108 18.86 -10.35 -29.49
C CYS A 108 20.33 -10.01 -29.15
N ASN A 109 21.24 -10.52 -29.99
CA ASN A 109 22.68 -10.29 -29.86
C ASN A 109 23.13 -8.90 -30.36
N GLU A 110 22.20 -7.97 -30.58
CA GLU A 110 22.56 -6.62 -31.05
C GLU A 110 23.21 -5.78 -29.94
N PRO A 111 24.36 -5.13 -30.20
CA PRO A 111 25.07 -4.33 -29.21
C PRO A 111 24.24 -3.16 -28.67
N LYS A 112 23.50 -2.48 -29.55
CA LYS A 112 22.68 -1.31 -29.19
C LYS A 112 21.32 -1.65 -28.59
N GLY A 113 20.91 -2.93 -28.67
CA GLY A 113 19.59 -3.41 -28.27
C GLY A 113 18.48 -2.90 -29.20
N VAL A 114 17.57 -3.78 -29.58
CA VAL A 114 16.37 -3.41 -30.36
C VAL A 114 15.23 -3.17 -29.39
N LYS A 115 14.58 -2.00 -29.43
CA LYS A 115 13.40 -1.75 -28.58
C LYS A 115 12.29 -2.72 -28.99
N ILE A 116 11.63 -3.31 -28.01
CA ILE A 116 10.54 -4.24 -28.26
C ILE A 116 9.37 -3.57 -29.00
N ASP A 117 8.89 -4.21 -30.06
CA ASP A 117 7.67 -3.81 -30.74
C ASP A 117 6.46 -4.47 -30.06
N TRP A 118 5.93 -3.79 -29.04
CA TRP A 118 4.74 -4.27 -28.33
C TRP A 118 3.51 -4.47 -29.21
N GLU A 119 3.37 -3.74 -30.33
CA GLU A 119 2.20 -3.92 -31.20
C GLU A 119 2.32 -5.21 -31.99
N GLN A 120 3.51 -5.50 -32.52
CA GLN A 120 3.76 -6.77 -33.18
C GLN A 120 3.66 -7.94 -32.19
N ARG A 121 4.38 -7.87 -31.07
CA ARG A 121 4.41 -8.97 -30.08
C ARG A 121 3.03 -9.33 -29.54
N ILE A 122 2.17 -8.35 -29.29
CA ILE A 122 0.81 -8.62 -28.82
C ILE A 122 -0.10 -9.15 -29.95
N ARG A 123 0.12 -8.77 -31.21
CA ARG A 123 -0.58 -9.38 -32.35
C ARG A 123 -0.21 -10.85 -32.53
N ASP A 124 1.07 -11.18 -32.38
CA ASP A 124 1.58 -12.56 -32.53
C ASP A 124 0.94 -13.52 -31.51
N LEU A 125 0.57 -13.03 -30.33
CA LEU A 125 -0.15 -13.82 -29.32
C LEU A 125 -1.58 -14.20 -29.72
N ASN A 126 -2.15 -13.56 -30.75
CA ASN A 126 -3.50 -13.84 -31.26
C ASN A 126 -4.59 -13.94 -30.16
N GLY A 127 -4.52 -13.06 -29.16
CA GLY A 127 -5.47 -13.03 -28.05
C GLY A 127 -5.30 -14.15 -27.01
N GLN A 128 -4.22 -14.93 -27.05
CA GLN A 128 -3.88 -15.93 -26.04
C GLN A 128 -2.87 -15.40 -25.02
N PRO A 129 -2.82 -15.97 -23.80
CA PRO A 129 -1.72 -15.74 -22.87
C PRO A 129 -0.38 -16.12 -23.48
N GLY A 130 0.69 -15.38 -23.15
CA GLY A 130 2.04 -15.77 -23.58
C GLY A 130 3.16 -15.07 -22.83
N ALA A 131 4.33 -15.69 -22.88
CA ALA A 131 5.59 -15.17 -22.36
C ALA A 131 6.41 -14.55 -23.48
N ILE A 132 6.91 -13.33 -23.26
CA ILE A 132 7.76 -12.61 -24.21
C ILE A 132 9.10 -12.34 -23.54
N PRO A 133 10.17 -13.06 -23.91
CA PRO A 133 11.52 -12.81 -23.40
C PRO A 133 12.02 -11.42 -23.78
N VAL A 134 12.65 -10.73 -22.84
CA VAL A 134 13.09 -9.33 -22.98
C VAL A 134 14.39 -9.08 -22.25
N TYR A 135 15.09 -8.02 -22.65
CA TYR A 135 16.12 -7.40 -21.84
C TYR A 135 15.62 -6.12 -21.17
N LEU A 136 15.91 -5.99 -19.88
CA LEU A 136 15.85 -4.75 -19.13
C LEU A 136 17.26 -4.15 -19.06
N CYS A 137 17.46 -2.99 -19.66
CA CYS A 137 18.76 -2.32 -19.68
C CYS A 137 18.74 -1.09 -18.76
N HIS A 138 19.79 -0.94 -17.94
CA HIS A 138 20.05 0.27 -17.16
C HIS A 138 21.56 0.47 -17.00
N GLN A 139 22.05 1.65 -17.40
CA GLN A 139 23.49 1.90 -17.49
C GLN A 139 24.16 0.82 -18.34
N ASP A 140 25.26 0.23 -17.87
CA ASP A 140 26.00 -0.82 -18.57
C ASP A 140 25.46 -2.23 -18.28
N LYS A 141 24.36 -2.34 -17.52
CA LYS A 141 23.77 -3.63 -17.14
C LYS A 141 22.61 -4.00 -18.06
N ARG A 142 22.62 -5.26 -18.48
CA ARG A 142 21.57 -5.91 -19.26
C ARG A 142 21.05 -7.10 -18.45
N ILE A 143 19.78 -7.05 -18.09
CA ILE A 143 19.11 -8.05 -17.25
C ILE A 143 18.12 -8.84 -18.10
N ASP A 144 18.23 -10.16 -18.05
CA ASP A 144 17.22 -11.07 -18.60
C ASP A 144 15.90 -10.96 -17.82
N GLY A 145 14.79 -10.90 -18.57
CA GLY A 145 13.47 -10.95 -17.99
C GLY A 145 12.43 -11.46 -18.98
N VAL A 146 11.21 -11.59 -18.49
CA VAL A 146 10.07 -12.07 -19.26
C VAL A 146 8.89 -11.15 -19.01
N VAL A 147 8.18 -10.75 -20.06
CA VAL A 147 6.87 -10.14 -19.94
C VAL A 147 5.81 -11.19 -20.21
N HIS A 148 5.08 -11.54 -19.16
CA HIS A 148 3.88 -12.37 -19.25
C HIS A 148 2.70 -11.48 -19.61
N ALA A 149 2.11 -11.73 -20.77
CA ALA A 149 0.97 -11.00 -21.30
C ALA A 149 -0.29 -11.85 -21.15
N MET A 150 -1.27 -11.33 -20.42
CA MET A 150 -2.57 -11.96 -20.21
C MET A 150 -3.68 -11.13 -20.87
N PRO A 151 -4.48 -11.68 -21.78
CA PRO A 151 -5.61 -10.96 -22.37
C PRO A 151 -6.68 -10.72 -21.29
N LEU A 152 -7.28 -9.53 -21.30
CA LEU A 152 -8.45 -9.26 -20.47
C LEU A 152 -9.70 -9.86 -21.13
N PRO A 153 -10.69 -10.32 -20.33
CA PRO A 153 -12.00 -10.66 -20.85
C PRO A 153 -12.59 -9.53 -21.70
N PRO A 154 -13.35 -9.81 -22.78
CA PRO A 154 -13.80 -8.80 -23.74
C PRO A 154 -14.47 -7.57 -23.12
N GLU A 155 -15.31 -7.78 -22.12
CA GLU A 155 -15.99 -6.71 -21.37
C GLU A 155 -15.01 -5.83 -20.58
N GLN A 156 -14.08 -6.45 -19.85
CA GLN A 156 -13.05 -5.74 -19.09
C GLN A 156 -12.09 -4.98 -20.01
N ALA A 157 -11.73 -5.58 -21.15
CA ALA A 157 -10.92 -4.95 -22.18
C ALA A 157 -11.63 -3.72 -22.78
N ALA A 158 -12.93 -3.83 -23.07
CA ALA A 158 -13.74 -2.71 -23.55
C ALA A 158 -13.82 -1.58 -22.51
N GLN A 159 -14.03 -1.92 -21.23
CA GLN A 159 -14.04 -0.94 -20.14
C GLN A 159 -12.67 -0.28 -19.97
N ALA A 160 -11.57 -1.03 -20.04
CA ALA A 160 -10.21 -0.51 -19.96
C ALA A 160 -9.92 0.47 -21.12
N ARG A 161 -10.32 0.13 -22.35
CA ARG A 161 -10.24 1.03 -23.51
C ARG A 161 -11.06 2.31 -23.32
N ARG A 162 -12.28 2.23 -22.79
CA ARG A 162 -13.11 3.40 -22.48
C ARG A 162 -12.43 4.31 -21.45
N LYS A 163 -11.92 3.74 -20.35
CA LYS A 163 -11.16 4.48 -19.32
C LYS A 163 -9.90 5.12 -19.88
N ALA A 164 -9.18 4.45 -20.78
CA ALA A 164 -8.01 5.00 -21.44
C ALA A 164 -8.37 6.21 -22.33
N LYS A 165 -9.44 6.12 -23.12
CA LYS A 165 -9.96 7.25 -23.92
C LYS A 165 -10.37 8.44 -23.05
N GLN A 166 -11.09 8.17 -21.95
CA GLN A 166 -11.51 9.22 -21.01
C GLN A 166 -10.31 9.93 -20.39
N ARG A 167 -9.34 9.18 -19.83
CA ARG A 167 -8.12 9.76 -19.25
C ARG A 167 -7.29 10.58 -20.24
N ALA A 168 -7.29 10.20 -21.52
CA ALA A 168 -6.65 11.00 -22.55
C ALA A 168 -7.40 12.31 -22.78
N ARG A 169 -8.73 12.25 -22.91
CA ARG A 169 -9.61 13.42 -23.06
C ARG A 169 -9.49 14.40 -21.90
N ASP A 170 -9.49 13.90 -20.66
CA ASP A 170 -9.32 14.71 -19.45
C ASP A 170 -7.99 15.47 -19.44
N LYS A 171 -7.00 15.00 -20.20
CA LYS A 171 -5.68 15.62 -20.37
C LYS A 171 -5.53 16.40 -21.68
N GLY A 172 -6.62 16.60 -22.43
CA GLY A 172 -6.64 17.30 -23.72
C GLY A 172 -5.98 16.52 -24.86
N ARG A 173 -5.95 15.19 -24.81
CA ARG A 173 -5.23 14.32 -25.77
C ARG A 173 -6.13 13.20 -26.29
N THR A 174 -5.74 12.61 -27.42
CA THR A 174 -6.36 11.38 -27.94
C THR A 174 -5.50 10.17 -27.60
N ALA A 175 -6.13 9.09 -27.13
CA ALA A 175 -5.43 7.84 -26.87
C ALA A 175 -4.95 7.22 -28.18
N SER A 176 -3.65 6.87 -28.26
CA SER A 176 -3.07 6.21 -29.44
C SER A 176 -3.65 4.80 -29.65
N GLN A 177 -3.58 4.29 -30.89
CA GLN A 177 -3.98 2.91 -31.20
C GLN A 177 -3.21 1.90 -30.35
N LYS A 178 -1.88 2.06 -30.25
CA LYS A 178 -1.01 1.29 -29.36
C LYS A 178 -1.52 1.26 -27.92
N THR A 179 -1.86 2.42 -27.34
CA THR A 179 -2.38 2.50 -25.97
C THR A 179 -3.71 1.73 -25.82
N LEU A 180 -4.61 1.82 -26.80
CA LEU A 180 -5.90 1.13 -26.76
C LEU A 180 -5.74 -0.38 -26.92
N MET A 181 -4.80 -0.82 -27.76
CA MET A 181 -4.44 -2.22 -27.92
C MET A 181 -3.92 -2.79 -26.59
N LEU A 182 -2.89 -2.15 -26.01
CA LEU A 182 -2.29 -2.58 -24.74
C LEU A 182 -3.25 -2.49 -23.55
N SER A 183 -4.25 -1.61 -23.59
CA SER A 183 -5.29 -1.53 -22.55
C SER A 183 -6.15 -2.79 -22.46
N GLY A 184 -6.17 -3.63 -23.50
CA GLY A 184 -6.82 -4.94 -23.48
C GLY A 184 -6.01 -6.04 -22.78
N TRP A 185 -4.83 -5.72 -22.25
CA TRP A 185 -3.90 -6.70 -21.73
C TRP A 185 -3.42 -6.40 -20.32
N VAL A 186 -3.07 -7.47 -19.63
CA VAL A 186 -2.35 -7.46 -18.38
C VAL A 186 -0.91 -7.90 -18.66
N LEU A 187 0.00 -6.93 -18.71
CA LEU A 187 1.44 -7.16 -18.82
C LEU A 187 2.09 -7.21 -17.43
N ILE A 188 2.85 -8.27 -17.16
CA ILE A 188 3.60 -8.47 -15.93
C ILE A 188 5.04 -8.75 -16.33
N PHE A 189 5.97 -7.89 -15.92
CA PHE A 189 7.40 -8.12 -16.09
C PHE A 189 7.90 -8.93 -14.89
N THR A 190 8.72 -9.95 -15.15
CA THR A 190 9.42 -10.70 -14.12
C THR A 190 10.88 -10.91 -14.49
N SER A 191 11.76 -10.90 -13.48
CA SER A 191 13.15 -11.37 -13.62
C SER A 191 13.34 -12.82 -13.18
N LEU A 192 12.25 -13.53 -12.85
CA LEU A 192 12.27 -14.97 -12.65
C LEU A 192 12.34 -15.67 -14.01
N PRO A 193 13.17 -16.73 -14.15
CA PRO A 193 13.17 -17.56 -15.35
C PRO A 193 11.80 -18.18 -15.63
N GLU A 194 11.43 -18.26 -16.91
CA GLU A 194 10.19 -18.92 -17.36
C GLU A 194 10.12 -20.40 -16.95
N ALA A 195 11.28 -21.04 -16.80
CA ALA A 195 11.37 -22.43 -16.32
C ALA A 195 10.86 -22.62 -14.88
N LEU A 196 10.77 -21.55 -14.07
CA LEU A 196 10.28 -21.62 -12.69
C LEU A 196 8.76 -21.46 -12.59
N LEU A 197 8.19 -20.49 -13.31
CA LEU A 197 6.77 -20.16 -13.23
C LEU A 197 6.23 -19.82 -14.62
N ASP A 198 5.18 -20.51 -15.03
CA ASP A 198 4.51 -20.25 -16.29
C ASP A 198 3.68 -18.95 -16.25
N THR A 199 3.15 -18.56 -17.41
CA THR A 199 2.35 -17.35 -17.58
C THR A 199 1.09 -17.34 -16.70
N LYS A 200 0.45 -18.49 -16.48
CA LYS A 200 -0.75 -18.59 -15.64
C LYS A 200 -0.38 -18.42 -14.16
N SER A 201 0.66 -19.10 -13.69
CA SER A 201 1.17 -19.00 -12.32
C SER A 201 1.63 -17.58 -11.99
N ILE A 202 2.34 -16.89 -12.90
CA ILE A 202 2.72 -15.48 -12.70
C ILE A 202 1.48 -14.58 -12.59
N ALA A 203 0.45 -14.83 -13.40
CA ALA A 203 -0.79 -14.07 -13.32
C ALA A 203 -1.52 -14.29 -11.98
N GLU A 204 -1.62 -15.54 -11.52
CA GLU A 204 -2.23 -15.90 -10.23
C GLU A 204 -1.42 -15.36 -9.04
N LEU A 205 -0.09 -15.44 -9.09
CA LEU A 205 0.81 -14.84 -8.11
C LEU A 205 0.62 -13.31 -8.05
N TYR A 206 0.55 -12.64 -9.20
CA TYR A 206 0.32 -11.20 -9.23
C TYR A 206 -1.08 -10.83 -8.71
N ARG A 207 -2.09 -11.68 -8.91
CA ARG A 207 -3.43 -11.47 -8.34
C ARG A 207 -3.41 -11.46 -6.82
N VAL A 208 -2.53 -12.20 -6.14
CA VAL A 208 -2.45 -12.20 -4.67
C VAL A 208 -1.68 -10.99 -4.09
N ARG A 209 -1.08 -10.13 -4.94
CA ARG A 209 -0.44 -8.87 -4.49
C ARG A 209 -1.39 -7.98 -3.67
N TRP A 210 -2.69 -7.99 -3.92
CA TRP A 210 -3.68 -7.20 -3.16
C TRP A 210 -3.67 -7.43 -1.64
N GLN A 211 -3.02 -8.50 -1.13
CA GLN A 211 -2.87 -8.72 0.31
C GLN A 211 -2.23 -7.52 1.04
N VAL A 212 -1.29 -6.81 0.40
CA VAL A 212 -0.68 -5.60 1.00
C VAL A 212 -1.70 -4.48 1.17
N GLU A 213 -2.65 -4.33 0.25
CA GLU A 213 -3.74 -3.35 0.36
C GLU A 213 -4.66 -3.67 1.53
N LEU A 214 -4.93 -4.96 1.78
CA LEU A 214 -5.66 -5.38 2.97
C LEU A 214 -4.92 -5.04 4.27
N VAL A 215 -3.60 -5.21 4.29
CA VAL A 215 -2.77 -4.84 5.45
C VAL A 215 -2.78 -3.33 5.65
N ILE A 216 -2.63 -2.53 4.59
CA ILE A 216 -2.75 -1.06 4.65
C ILE A 216 -4.13 -0.66 5.17
N LYS A 217 -5.21 -1.26 4.64
CA LYS A 217 -6.58 -1.02 5.11
C LYS A 217 -6.72 -1.35 6.59
N ARG A 218 -6.06 -2.41 7.05
CA ARG A 218 -6.04 -2.79 8.47
C ARG A 218 -5.34 -1.73 9.34
N LEU A 219 -4.18 -1.24 8.91
CA LEU A 219 -3.47 -0.16 9.61
C LEU A 219 -4.30 1.12 9.68
N LYS A 220 -4.93 1.51 8.56
CA LYS A 220 -5.83 2.67 8.52
C LYS A 220 -7.01 2.51 9.46
N SER A 221 -7.67 1.36 9.45
CA SER A 221 -8.89 1.21 10.23
C SER A 221 -8.68 0.92 11.73
N LEU A 222 -7.57 0.29 12.17
CA LEU A 222 -7.34 0.05 13.61
C LEU A 222 -6.55 1.17 14.29
N LEU A 223 -5.64 1.78 13.53
CA LEU A 223 -4.68 2.74 14.05
C LEU A 223 -4.97 4.16 13.57
N ASP A 224 -5.90 4.37 12.63
CA ASP A 224 -6.15 5.67 12.00
C ASP A 224 -4.87 6.28 11.42
N ILE A 225 -3.94 5.46 10.90
CA ILE A 225 -2.58 5.91 10.53
C ILE A 225 -2.58 7.00 9.46
N ASP A 226 -3.62 7.06 8.64
CA ASP A 226 -3.85 8.06 7.61
C ASP A 226 -4.55 9.33 8.09
N ARG A 227 -4.98 9.38 9.35
CA ARG A 227 -5.63 10.54 9.97
C ARG A 227 -4.68 11.23 10.94
N LEU A 228 -3.71 11.94 10.39
CA LEU A 228 -2.76 12.70 11.19
C LEU A 228 -3.49 13.84 11.92
N ARG A 229 -3.22 14.00 13.22
CA ARG A 229 -3.78 15.10 14.05
C ARG A 229 -2.77 16.24 14.30
N ALA A 230 -1.68 16.22 13.55
CA ALA A 230 -0.57 17.16 13.66
C ALA A 230 -0.26 17.76 12.29
N ARG A 231 0.41 18.90 12.29
CA ARG A 231 0.90 19.54 11.06
C ARG A 231 2.15 18.85 10.55
N LYS A 232 2.36 18.91 9.24
CA LYS A 232 3.58 18.49 8.55
C LYS A 232 4.82 19.09 9.22
N ASP A 233 5.90 18.32 9.24
CA ASP A 233 7.22 18.70 9.76
C ASP A 233 7.24 19.08 11.26
N SER A 234 6.17 18.78 12.00
CA SER A 234 6.15 18.95 13.46
C SER A 234 6.65 17.70 14.18
N LYS A 235 7.34 17.88 15.32
CA LYS A 235 7.73 16.77 16.20
C LYS A 235 6.54 15.90 16.62
N LEU A 236 5.35 16.48 16.72
CA LEU A 236 4.12 15.76 17.04
C LEU A 236 3.69 14.84 15.89
N ALA A 237 3.90 15.24 14.63
CA ALA A 237 3.61 14.37 13.49
C ALA A 237 4.53 13.16 13.48
N ASP A 238 5.83 13.36 13.71
CA ASP A 238 6.80 12.27 13.82
C ASP A 238 6.43 11.31 14.95
N LEU A 239 6.13 11.83 16.14
CA LEU A 239 5.69 11.04 17.29
C LEU A 239 4.42 10.24 16.97
N TYR A 240 3.44 10.86 16.31
CA TYR A 240 2.18 10.22 15.98
C TYR A 240 2.36 9.08 14.97
N LEU A 241 3.14 9.31 13.92
CA LEU A 241 3.40 8.33 12.87
C LEU A 241 4.22 7.16 13.44
N HIS A 242 5.35 7.44 14.08
CA HIS A 242 6.22 6.39 14.63
C HIS A 242 5.56 5.65 15.79
N GLY A 243 4.80 6.34 16.64
CA GLY A 243 4.05 5.70 17.73
C GLY A 243 3.01 4.70 17.20
N LYS A 244 2.32 5.01 16.10
CA LYS A 244 1.40 4.07 15.44
C LYS A 244 2.12 2.91 14.78
N LEU A 245 3.27 3.15 14.16
CA LEU A 245 4.09 2.07 13.61
C LEU A 245 4.60 1.13 14.70
N LEU A 246 5.04 1.68 15.84
CA LEU A 246 5.42 0.89 17.00
C LEU A 246 4.23 0.07 17.53
N PHE A 247 3.04 0.67 17.62
CA PHE A 247 1.83 -0.05 17.99
C PHE A 247 1.54 -1.21 17.04
N ALA A 248 1.67 -0.99 15.72
CA ALA A 248 1.49 -2.04 14.72
C ALA A 248 2.50 -3.18 14.92
N ALA A 249 3.77 -2.86 15.12
CA ALA A 249 4.84 -3.81 15.39
C ALA A 249 4.58 -4.66 16.66
N VAL A 250 4.17 -4.01 17.76
CA VAL A 250 3.84 -4.70 19.01
C VAL A 250 2.62 -5.61 18.84
N THR A 251 1.58 -5.13 18.16
CA THR A 251 0.37 -5.91 17.87
C THR A 251 0.71 -7.16 17.07
N GLN A 252 1.53 -7.02 16.01
CA GLN A 252 1.99 -8.15 15.21
C GLN A 252 2.77 -9.16 16.05
N LYS A 253 3.72 -8.69 16.85
CA LYS A 253 4.58 -9.56 17.66
C LYS A 253 3.79 -10.34 18.70
N ILE A 254 2.77 -9.73 19.31
CA ILE A 254 1.85 -10.42 20.22
C ILE A 254 1.01 -11.44 19.45
N ALA A 255 0.51 -11.09 18.27
CA ALA A 255 -0.28 -11.99 17.43
C ALA A 255 0.50 -13.25 17.05
N GLN A 256 1.74 -13.07 16.56
CA GLN A 256 2.63 -14.17 16.20
C GLN A 256 2.96 -15.07 17.40
N ARG A 257 3.23 -14.48 18.58
CA ARG A 257 3.53 -15.24 19.80
C ARG A 257 2.35 -16.07 20.31
N ARG A 258 1.13 -15.54 20.24
CA ARG A 258 -0.06 -16.19 20.83
C ARG A 258 -0.68 -17.26 19.94
N PHE A 259 -0.67 -17.07 18.62
CA PHE A 259 -1.46 -17.89 17.70
C PHE A 259 -0.61 -18.71 16.72
N GLY A 260 0.72 -18.57 16.75
CA GLY A 260 1.63 -19.27 15.84
C GLY A 260 1.44 -18.89 14.36
N ARG A 261 2.30 -19.42 13.48
CA ARG A 261 2.25 -19.14 12.03
C ARG A 261 1.13 -19.94 11.32
N ALA A 262 0.84 -21.15 11.79
CA ALA A 262 0.03 -22.14 11.07
C ALA A 262 -1.44 -21.75 10.82
N ALA A 263 -2.02 -20.83 11.59
CA ALA A 263 -3.43 -20.47 11.46
C ALA A 263 -3.71 -19.30 10.49
N THR A 264 -2.65 -18.67 9.95
CA THR A 264 -2.76 -17.41 9.19
C THR A 264 -1.96 -17.37 7.89
N THR A 265 -1.15 -18.38 7.59
CA THR A 265 -0.30 -18.41 6.40
C THR A 265 -1.07 -18.70 5.10
N MET A 266 -0.46 -18.37 3.96
CA MET A 266 -1.04 -18.53 2.62
C MET A 266 -0.96 -19.96 2.06
N ASP A 267 -0.17 -20.85 2.65
CA ASP A 267 0.07 -22.24 2.22
C ASP A 267 -0.97 -23.25 2.73
N GLY A 268 -2.00 -22.80 3.44
CA GLY A 268 -3.08 -23.67 3.94
C GLY A 268 -4.42 -22.95 4.10
N ASP A 269 -5.41 -23.68 4.59
CA ASP A 269 -6.75 -23.14 4.86
C ASP A 269 -6.70 -22.15 6.03
N ARG A 270 -6.86 -20.87 5.71
CA ARG A 270 -6.87 -19.79 6.69
C ARG A 270 -8.16 -19.83 7.52
N SER A 271 -8.07 -20.41 8.71
CA SER A 271 -9.17 -20.44 9.69
C SER A 271 -9.28 -19.14 10.50
N ILE A 272 -8.20 -18.35 10.60
CA ILE A 272 -8.16 -17.08 11.33
C ILE A 272 -7.98 -15.89 10.40
N THR A 273 -8.91 -14.94 10.46
CA THR A 273 -8.75 -13.66 9.79
C THR A 273 -7.83 -12.74 10.61
N HIS A 274 -6.72 -12.28 10.02
CA HIS A 274 -5.83 -11.30 10.67
C HIS A 274 -6.57 -10.05 11.19
N TRP A 275 -7.67 -9.67 10.55
CA TRP A 275 -8.47 -8.52 10.96
C TRP A 275 -9.07 -8.69 12.37
N ARG A 276 -9.72 -9.83 12.63
CA ARG A 276 -10.31 -10.12 13.95
C ARG A 276 -9.20 -10.26 15.00
N LEU A 277 -8.14 -10.99 14.65
CA LEU A 277 -6.97 -11.19 15.51
C LEU A 277 -6.34 -9.86 15.95
N TRP A 278 -6.01 -8.99 14.98
CA TRP A 278 -5.41 -7.69 15.26
C TRP A 278 -6.34 -6.78 16.04
N ARG A 279 -7.65 -6.80 15.76
CA ARG A 279 -8.62 -5.99 16.50
C ARG A 279 -8.67 -6.37 17.97
N THR A 280 -8.70 -7.67 18.28
CA THR A 280 -8.71 -8.17 19.66
C THR A 280 -7.46 -7.72 20.41
N ILE A 281 -6.28 -7.97 19.84
CA ILE A 281 -5.00 -7.60 20.46
C ILE A 281 -4.86 -6.08 20.60
N ALA A 282 -5.25 -5.31 19.58
CA ALA A 282 -5.20 -3.85 19.64
C ALA A 282 -6.12 -3.30 20.74
N ASN A 283 -7.29 -3.90 20.96
CA ASN A 283 -8.18 -3.49 22.05
C ASN A 283 -7.57 -3.78 23.42
N GLU A 284 -6.93 -4.93 23.61
CA GLU A 284 -6.21 -5.26 24.85
C GLU A 284 -5.08 -4.27 25.13
N ILE A 285 -4.25 -3.97 24.12
CA ILE A 285 -3.16 -2.99 24.26
C ILE A 285 -3.73 -1.62 24.62
N LYS A 286 -4.80 -1.16 23.94
CA LYS A 286 -5.44 0.13 24.24
C LYS A 286 -6.00 0.17 25.66
N ALA A 287 -6.62 -0.92 26.13
CA ALA A 287 -7.12 -1.02 27.50
C ALA A 287 -5.98 -0.95 28.52
N GLY A 288 -4.89 -1.69 28.30
CA GLY A 288 -3.70 -1.65 29.14
C GLY A 288 -3.05 -0.26 29.19
N LEU A 289 -2.88 0.39 28.04
CA LEU A 289 -2.36 1.77 27.98
C LEU A 289 -3.26 2.74 28.73
N THR A 290 -4.58 2.61 28.61
CA THR A 290 -5.53 3.49 29.33
C THR A 290 -5.45 3.29 30.85
N ALA A 291 -5.23 2.05 31.30
CA ALA A 291 -5.06 1.74 32.71
C ALA A 291 -3.72 2.27 33.26
N CYS A 292 -2.62 2.12 32.51
CA CYS A 292 -1.29 2.58 32.93
C CYS A 292 -1.11 4.11 32.81
N PHE A 293 -1.83 4.75 31.89
CA PHE A 293 -1.73 6.19 31.62
C PHE A 293 -3.11 6.86 31.73
N PRO A 294 -3.65 6.99 32.95
CA PRO A 294 -4.94 7.65 33.16
C PRO A 294 -4.87 9.13 32.75
N LYS A 295 -6.04 9.73 32.49
CA LYS A 295 -6.15 11.15 32.13
C LYS A 295 -5.47 12.02 33.18
N ASN A 296 -4.44 12.74 32.76
CA ASN A 296 -3.76 13.68 33.64
C ASN A 296 -4.62 14.95 33.76
N LYS A 297 -5.14 15.19 34.98
CA LYS A 297 -6.01 16.34 35.29
C LYS A 297 -5.36 17.69 34.93
N ARG A 298 -4.02 17.76 34.90
CA ARG A 298 -3.28 18.96 34.47
C ARG A 298 -3.64 19.44 33.07
N PHE A 299 -4.05 18.54 32.17
CA PHE A 299 -4.36 18.85 30.78
C PHE A 299 -5.87 18.84 30.49
N ILE A 300 -6.72 18.99 31.52
CA ILE A 300 -8.18 18.90 31.33
C ILE A 300 -8.71 19.98 30.36
N ASP A 301 -8.19 21.20 30.45
CA ASP A 301 -8.62 22.30 29.58
C ASP A 301 -8.20 22.06 28.12
N ASP A 302 -6.99 21.53 27.91
CA ASP A 302 -6.52 21.12 26.59
C ASP A 302 -7.36 19.97 26.02
N HIS A 303 -7.78 19.03 26.87
CA HIS A 303 -8.70 17.96 26.47
C HIS A 303 -10.06 18.53 26.04
N VAL A 304 -10.66 19.41 26.84
CA VAL A 304 -11.93 20.08 26.50
C VAL A 304 -11.79 20.82 25.18
N LYS A 305 -10.74 21.62 25.03
CA LYS A 305 -10.44 22.36 23.79
C LYS A 305 -10.31 21.44 22.57
N SER A 306 -9.72 20.25 22.74
CA SER A 306 -9.59 19.27 21.65
C SER A 306 -10.93 18.63 21.23
N LEU A 307 -11.92 18.63 22.12
CA LEU A 307 -13.26 18.10 21.91
C LEU A 307 -14.23 19.17 21.39
N CYS A 308 -13.89 20.45 21.54
CA CYS A 308 -14.70 21.55 21.03
C CYS A 308 -14.90 21.45 19.51
N GLU A 309 -16.08 21.87 19.04
CA GLU A 309 -16.33 21.98 17.62
C GLU A 309 -15.38 22.98 16.98
N ARG A 310 -14.87 22.64 15.79
CA ARG A 310 -14.13 23.61 14.97
C ARG A 310 -15.07 24.76 14.57
N PRO A 311 -14.54 25.98 14.33
CA PRO A 311 -15.36 27.11 13.90
C PRO A 311 -16.28 26.74 12.73
N ARG A 312 -17.59 26.91 12.92
CA ARG A 312 -18.63 26.55 11.95
C ARG A 312 -19.80 27.52 12.00
N LYS A 313 -20.47 27.69 10.86
CA LYS A 313 -21.59 28.64 10.72
C LYS A 313 -22.77 28.33 11.66
N ARG A 314 -23.05 27.06 11.92
CA ARG A 314 -24.10 26.62 12.86
C ARG A 314 -23.47 26.28 14.22
N LYS A 315 -23.69 27.14 15.21
CA LYS A 315 -23.26 26.94 16.60
C LYS A 315 -24.01 25.77 17.26
N LEU A 316 -23.41 25.15 18.28
CA LEU A 316 -24.12 24.26 19.19
C LEU A 316 -25.27 25.02 19.85
N GLN A 317 -26.42 24.38 19.95
CA GLN A 317 -27.60 24.97 20.57
C GLN A 317 -27.38 25.05 22.08
N GLY A 318 -27.56 26.25 22.63
CA GLY A 318 -27.76 26.45 24.06
C GLY A 318 -29.25 26.55 24.36
N LEU A 319 -29.60 26.41 25.64
CA LEU A 319 -30.92 26.82 26.10
C LEU A 319 -31.05 28.35 25.97
N PRO A 320 -32.24 28.87 25.62
CA PRO A 320 -32.50 30.31 25.70
C PRO A 320 -32.28 30.81 27.12
N ASP A 321 -31.78 32.04 27.27
CA ASP A 321 -31.46 32.62 28.58
C ASP A 321 -32.63 32.54 29.56
N ARG A 322 -33.86 32.79 29.09
CA ARG A 322 -35.07 32.69 29.93
C ARG A 322 -35.34 31.29 30.47
N VAL A 323 -34.98 30.24 29.71
CA VAL A 323 -35.14 28.86 30.16
C VAL A 323 -34.06 28.52 31.19
N LEU A 324 -32.85 29.06 31.05
CA LEU A 324 -31.78 28.92 32.04
C LEU A 324 -32.15 29.60 33.36
N GLU A 325 -32.69 30.82 33.30
CA GLU A 325 -33.20 31.55 34.48
C GLU A 325 -34.23 30.73 35.25
N LEU A 326 -35.26 30.20 34.56
CA LEU A 326 -36.32 29.40 35.18
C LEU A 326 -35.79 28.11 35.84
N ILE A 327 -34.77 27.48 35.24
CA ILE A 327 -34.14 26.28 35.83
C ILE A 327 -33.36 26.65 37.10
N ILE A 328 -32.64 27.77 37.10
CA ILE A 328 -31.87 28.24 38.26
C ILE A 328 -32.82 28.64 39.39
N GLU A 329 -33.87 29.41 39.07
CA GLU A 329 -34.93 29.79 40.00
C GLU A 329 -35.60 28.54 40.62
N GLY A 330 -35.95 27.54 39.79
CA GLY A 330 -36.56 26.29 40.24
C GLY A 330 -35.66 25.39 41.08
N GLN A 331 -34.34 25.48 40.95
CA GLN A 331 -33.40 24.78 41.83
C GLN A 331 -33.19 25.49 43.19
N GLY A 332 -33.47 26.79 43.29
CA GLY A 332 -33.41 27.58 44.52
C GLY A 332 -34.73 27.59 45.33
N GLY A 333 -35.85 27.23 44.71
CA GLY A 333 -37.16 27.13 45.35
C GLY A 333 -38.23 26.93 44.28
N GLY A 334 -39.01 25.85 44.41
CA GLY A 334 -39.89 25.33 43.37
C GLY A 334 -40.71 26.39 42.64
N VAL A 335 -40.47 26.52 41.33
CA VAL A 335 -41.29 27.35 40.45
C VAL A 335 -42.63 26.64 40.25
N SER A 336 -43.69 27.18 40.86
CA SER A 336 -45.07 26.76 40.64
C SER A 336 -45.54 27.27 39.27
N LEU A 337 -45.85 26.35 38.36
CA LEU A 337 -46.52 26.66 37.10
C LEU A 337 -48.00 26.94 37.39
N ALA A 338 -48.40 28.21 37.34
CA ALA A 338 -49.81 28.61 37.32
C ALA A 338 -50.33 28.66 35.89
#